data_AF-A0A060TC17-F1
#
_entry.id   AF-A0A060TC17-F1
#
_cell.length_a   1.000
_cell.length_b   1.000
_cell.length_c   1.000
_cell.angle_alpha   90.00
_cell.angle_beta   90.00
_cell.angle_gamma   90.00
#
_symmetry.space_group_name_H-M   'P 1'
#
loop_
_entity.id
_entity.type
_entity.pdbx_description
1 polymer ?
#
loop_
_entity_poly.entity_id
_entity_poly.type
_entity_poly.pdbx_seq_one_letter_code
_entity_poly.pdbx_strand_id
1 'polypeptide(L)'
;MRTAEEYNLVGDRGSEKLGKSRTTVFKKLTKEKMRGTAVRAFHSTASAAGKVGVSIKHPVHHTVRFRNAQVSQRYRQLLVPKSSVQSTGFKPQETAPDRVRDHHYSTVQQDMLLIGYAHGHEGRSGIKDRPWDGTSPYHMNRPPKPPRGQSAATKDIKPRDWTNVPEIKAISLNLFATEAKLNPDMVIPAMLQLQQITGQKPKKVYAKTNVPTWNLRPGMPIGAKITITGRPMNQFLYTLTEVVLPRSKTWQGVSNASGDRNGNVSFGVSAEDVRLFPEIEGNLELWPKTFGFDVTVHTTAQIDPDARTLLSAYGILFKNDAEKFPNRW
;
A
#
# COMPACT_ATOMS: atom_id res chain seq x y z
N MET A 1 20.79 31.69 62.52
CA MET A 1 20.19 30.47 63.10
C MET A 1 20.08 29.37 62.05
N ARG A 2 21.14 28.59 61.86
CA ARG A 2 21.10 27.19 61.41
C ARG A 2 22.29 26.48 62.10
N THR A 3 21.96 25.88 63.23
CA THR A 3 22.59 24.69 63.85
C THR A 3 22.81 23.60 62.80
N ALA A 4 23.68 22.61 62.90
CA ALA A 4 24.75 22.10 63.79
C ALA A 4 25.31 20.91 62.95
N GLU A 5 26.64 20.72 62.76
CA GLU A 5 27.45 19.79 63.58
C GLU A 5 26.89 18.34 63.52
N GLU A 6 27.59 17.27 63.11
CA GLU A 6 28.90 16.80 63.57
C GLU A 6 29.46 15.62 62.74
N TYR A 7 30.80 15.65 62.58
CA TYR A 7 31.81 14.60 62.83
C TYR A 7 31.57 13.10 62.50
N ASN A 8 32.55 12.43 61.85
CA ASN A 8 33.76 11.91 62.53
C ASN A 8 34.72 11.17 61.58
N LEU A 9 36.00 11.50 61.73
CA LEU A 9 37.16 10.69 61.38
C LEU A 9 37.46 9.72 62.54
N VAL A 10 38.14 8.60 62.26
CA VAL A 10 39.24 7.96 63.04
C VAL A 10 39.29 6.46 62.72
N GLY A 11 40.49 5.93 62.45
CA GLY A 11 40.73 4.49 62.53
C GLY A 11 41.87 3.96 61.67
N ASP A 12 43.10 4.39 61.95
CA ASP A 12 44.32 3.82 61.40
C ASP A 12 44.78 2.57 62.19
N ARG A 13 45.27 1.55 61.46
CA ARG A 13 46.34 0.57 61.79
C ARG A 13 46.08 -0.81 61.17
N GLY A 14 47.00 -1.23 60.31
CA GLY A 14 46.90 -2.46 59.52
C GLY A 14 47.50 -3.72 60.15
N SER A 15 47.36 -4.84 59.44
CA SER A 15 48.39 -5.86 59.24
C SER A 15 48.02 -6.81 58.09
N GLU A 16 48.80 -6.70 57.01
CA GLU A 16 49.47 -7.78 56.26
C GLU A 16 48.75 -9.00 55.61
N LYS A 17 49.01 -9.10 54.28
CA LYS A 17 49.10 -10.27 53.34
C LYS A 17 47.86 -10.56 52.48
N LEU A 18 47.92 -10.74 51.15
CA LEU A 18 48.97 -10.72 50.11
C LEU A 18 48.23 -10.75 48.74
N GLY A 19 48.64 -9.99 47.71
CA GLY A 19 48.18 -10.29 46.33
C GLY A 19 48.16 -9.19 45.26
N LYS A 20 49.31 -8.90 44.65
CA LYS A 20 49.54 -8.38 43.28
C LYS A 20 49.31 -6.88 42.94
N SER A 21 50.36 -6.11 43.22
CA SER A 21 51.12 -5.15 42.37
C SER A 21 50.42 -4.18 41.39
N ARG A 22 50.46 -2.89 41.79
CA ARG A 22 50.53 -1.68 40.93
C ARG A 22 51.85 -1.65 40.14
N THR A 23 52.05 -0.85 39.09
CA THR A 23 52.54 0.56 39.10
C THR A 23 52.89 0.86 37.61
N THR A 24 52.67 2.02 36.99
CA THR A 24 53.43 3.26 37.20
C THR A 24 52.81 4.42 36.43
N VAL A 25 52.75 5.58 37.10
CA VAL A 25 52.39 6.91 36.61
C VAL A 25 53.66 7.77 36.60
N PHE A 26 53.89 8.50 35.49
CA PHE A 26 54.67 9.74 35.31
C PHE A 26 56.14 9.85 35.79
N LYS A 27 57.03 10.23 34.85
CA LYS A 27 57.58 11.62 34.76
C LYS A 27 58.45 11.87 33.52
N LYS A 28 58.41 13.15 33.09
CA LYS A 28 59.41 13.95 32.34
C LYS A 28 59.37 13.98 30.80
N LEU A 29 58.63 14.98 30.32
CA LEU A 29 59.10 16.04 29.42
C LEU A 29 60.61 16.07 29.12
N THR A 30 60.98 16.05 27.83
CA THR A 30 61.99 16.93 27.23
C THR A 30 61.66 17.17 25.74
N LYS A 31 61.55 18.47 25.39
CA LYS A 31 61.96 19.19 24.16
C LYS A 31 62.20 18.35 22.88
N GLU A 32 61.81 18.71 21.66
CA GLU A 32 61.55 20.00 21.02
C GLU A 32 61.09 19.73 19.57
N LYS A 33 60.45 20.72 18.94
CA LYS A 33 60.36 20.93 17.48
C LYS A 33 59.66 19.85 16.62
N MET A 34 58.42 20.16 16.25
CA MET A 34 58.08 20.65 14.91
C MET A 34 56.61 21.07 14.93
N ARG A 35 56.35 22.37 15.09
CA ARG A 35 55.11 22.97 14.61
C ARG A 35 55.15 22.89 13.08
N GLY A 36 54.80 21.73 12.55
CA GLY A 36 54.46 21.57 11.15
C GLY A 36 53.09 22.18 10.96
N THR A 37 53.07 23.41 10.46
CA THR A 37 51.89 24.07 9.90
C THR A 37 51.12 23.04 9.09
N ALA A 38 49.91 22.66 9.54
CA ALA A 38 49.00 21.87 8.73
C ALA A 38 48.57 22.77 7.56
N VAL A 39 49.40 22.82 6.53
CA VAL A 39 49.03 23.35 5.23
C VAL A 39 47.82 22.53 4.83
N ARG A 40 46.66 23.17 4.78
CA ARG A 40 45.50 22.65 4.07
C ARG A 40 45.94 22.48 2.63
N ALA A 41 46.45 21.30 2.35
CA ALA A 41 46.70 20.77 1.04
C ALA A 41 45.38 20.76 0.28
N PHE A 42 45.11 21.85 -0.45
CA PHE A 42 44.19 21.83 -1.58
C PHE A 42 44.84 20.93 -2.64
N HIS A 43 44.57 19.63 -2.59
CA HIS A 43 45.06 18.66 -3.55
C HIS A 43 43.86 18.06 -4.26
N SER A 44 43.78 18.29 -5.57
CA SER A 44 42.72 17.82 -6.49
C SER A 44 42.83 16.34 -6.87
N THR A 45 43.62 15.56 -6.14
CA THR A 45 43.95 14.16 -6.48
C THR A 45 43.79 13.22 -5.28
N ALA A 46 42.62 13.25 -4.63
CA ALA A 46 42.18 12.19 -3.72
C ALA A 46 41.18 11.27 -4.46
N SER A 47 41.67 10.38 -5.32
CA SER A 47 40.83 9.56 -6.20
C SER A 47 40.15 8.34 -5.51
N ALA A 48 40.25 8.16 -4.19
CA ALA A 48 39.65 6.98 -3.54
C ALA A 48 39.12 7.18 -2.11
N ALA A 49 39.21 8.38 -1.52
CA ALA A 49 38.65 8.67 -0.20
C ALA A 49 37.99 10.06 -0.21
N GLY A 50 36.65 10.11 -0.26
CA GLY A 50 35.90 11.36 -0.20
C GLY A 50 35.30 11.82 -1.53
N LYS A 51 34.38 11.02 -2.11
CA LYS A 51 33.47 11.55 -3.13
C LYS A 51 32.52 12.55 -2.46
N VAL A 52 32.34 13.73 -3.06
CA VAL A 52 31.31 14.70 -2.65
C VAL A 52 29.93 14.05 -2.90
N GLY A 53 29.01 14.14 -1.93
CA GLY A 53 27.64 13.63 -2.04
C GLY A 53 26.75 14.44 -2.99
N VAL A 54 27.26 14.80 -4.16
CA VAL A 54 26.59 15.62 -5.17
C VAL A 54 26.21 14.72 -6.34
N SER A 55 24.91 14.63 -6.61
CA SER A 55 24.35 13.95 -7.78
C SER A 55 24.09 14.98 -8.88
N ILE A 56 24.96 15.03 -9.89
CA ILE A 56 24.77 15.86 -11.09
C ILE A 56 24.65 14.92 -12.29
N LYS A 57 23.53 15.02 -13.00
CA LYS A 57 23.34 14.33 -14.28
C LYS A 57 23.80 15.26 -15.40
N HIS A 58 24.80 14.83 -16.18
CA HIS A 58 25.27 15.62 -17.31
C HIS A 58 24.17 15.74 -18.39
N PRO A 59 24.06 16.91 -19.03
CA PRO A 59 23.17 17.08 -20.18
C PRO A 59 23.64 16.18 -21.34
N VAL A 60 22.71 15.89 -22.24
CA VAL A 60 22.93 15.02 -23.39
C VAL A 60 22.74 15.84 -24.66
N HIS A 61 23.56 15.60 -25.68
CA HIS A 61 23.54 16.36 -26.94
C HIS A 61 22.67 15.70 -28.03
N HIS A 62 21.71 14.85 -27.66
CA HIS A 62 20.82 14.15 -28.59
C HIS A 62 19.42 13.96 -27.99
N THR A 63 18.41 13.79 -28.85
CA THR A 63 17.02 13.55 -28.47
C THR A 63 16.68 12.06 -28.33
N VAL A 64 17.54 11.17 -28.84
CA VAL A 64 17.34 9.72 -28.82
C VAL A 64 17.22 9.23 -27.38
N ARG A 65 16.11 8.53 -27.05
CA ARG A 65 15.91 7.93 -25.74
C ARG A 65 16.69 6.62 -25.62
N PHE A 66 17.87 6.69 -25.02
CA PHE A 66 18.69 5.52 -24.76
C PHE A 66 18.12 4.70 -23.58
N ARG A 67 17.81 3.41 -23.83
CA ARG A 67 17.38 2.46 -22.80
C ARG A 67 18.56 1.57 -22.40
N ASN A 68 19.27 1.92 -21.33
CA ASN A 68 20.46 1.19 -20.84
C ASN A 68 20.27 -0.33 -20.74
N ALA A 69 19.06 -0.78 -20.38
CA ALA A 69 18.74 -2.20 -20.28
C ALA A 69 18.95 -2.95 -21.62
N GLN A 70 18.62 -2.33 -22.76
CA GLN A 70 18.70 -2.96 -24.08
C GLN A 70 20.13 -3.11 -24.60
N VAL A 71 21.05 -2.25 -24.14
CA VAL A 71 22.47 -2.30 -24.55
C VAL A 71 23.26 -3.27 -23.69
N SER A 72 22.86 -3.45 -22.44
CA SER A 72 23.49 -4.42 -21.54
C SER A 72 23.24 -5.85 -22.01
N GLN A 73 24.31 -6.64 -22.15
CA GLN A 73 24.22 -8.04 -22.54
C GLN A 73 23.83 -8.97 -21.36
N ARG A 74 23.94 -8.52 -20.10
CA ARG A 74 23.83 -9.38 -18.90
C ARG A 74 22.47 -10.05 -18.72
N TYR A 75 21.37 -9.37 -19.06
CA TYR A 75 20.02 -9.82 -18.76
C TYR A 75 19.12 -9.85 -19.99
N ARG A 76 19.62 -10.43 -21.08
CA ARG A 76 18.91 -10.47 -22.37
C ARG A 76 17.54 -11.15 -22.28
N GLN A 77 17.42 -12.18 -21.44
CA GLN A 77 16.16 -12.88 -21.18
C GLN A 77 15.08 -12.00 -20.51
N LEU A 78 15.48 -10.99 -19.72
CA LEU A 78 14.54 -10.06 -19.07
C LEU A 78 14.04 -8.95 -20.01
N LEU A 79 14.70 -8.76 -21.15
CA LEU A 79 14.26 -7.79 -22.17
C LEU A 79 13.04 -8.29 -22.95
N VAL A 80 12.85 -9.61 -22.98
CA VAL A 80 11.69 -10.24 -23.62
C VAL A 80 10.43 -9.85 -22.83
N PRO A 81 9.39 -9.31 -23.49
CA PRO A 81 8.17 -8.93 -22.80
C PRO A 81 7.52 -10.17 -22.16
N LYS A 82 6.88 -9.99 -21.00
CA LYS A 82 6.26 -11.10 -20.26
C LYS A 82 5.09 -11.76 -21.01
N SER A 83 4.55 -11.11 -22.03
CA SER A 83 3.54 -11.68 -22.93
C SER A 83 4.14 -12.62 -23.97
N SER A 84 5.45 -12.55 -24.23
CA SER A 84 6.12 -13.46 -25.16
C SER A 84 6.40 -14.79 -24.47
N VAL A 85 6.15 -15.89 -25.19
CA VAL A 85 6.38 -17.28 -24.76
C VAL A 85 7.84 -17.53 -24.37
N GLN A 86 8.78 -16.78 -24.95
CA GLN A 86 10.20 -16.88 -24.65
C GLN A 86 10.58 -16.32 -23.26
N SER A 87 9.69 -15.55 -22.62
CA SER A 87 9.95 -14.97 -21.31
C SER A 87 9.82 -16.01 -20.20
N THR A 88 10.76 -16.04 -19.26
CA THR A 88 10.66 -16.91 -18.06
C THR A 88 9.47 -16.56 -17.17
N GLY A 89 8.98 -15.33 -17.27
CA GLY A 89 7.78 -14.86 -16.57
C GLY A 89 6.49 -15.01 -17.36
N PHE A 90 6.51 -15.75 -18.49
CA PHE A 90 5.34 -15.97 -19.31
C PHE A 90 4.26 -16.72 -18.54
N LYS A 91 3.01 -16.26 -18.72
CA LYS A 91 1.82 -16.91 -18.19
C LYS A 91 0.71 -16.84 -19.24
N PRO A 92 0.00 -17.95 -19.51
CA PRO A 92 -1.18 -17.89 -20.37
C PRO A 92 -2.25 -17.01 -19.71
N GLN A 93 -2.80 -16.04 -20.45
CA GLN A 93 -3.76 -15.07 -19.92
C GLN A 93 -5.22 -15.51 -20.17
N GLU A 94 -5.57 -15.73 -21.43
CA GLU A 94 -6.91 -16.11 -21.85
C GLU A 94 -7.00 -17.63 -22.01
N THR A 95 -7.11 -18.34 -20.90
CA THR A 95 -7.16 -19.81 -20.88
C THR A 95 -8.53 -20.39 -21.20
N ALA A 96 -9.61 -19.63 -20.99
CA ALA A 96 -10.98 -19.99 -21.36
C ALA A 96 -11.87 -18.72 -21.35
N PRO A 97 -13.10 -18.78 -21.90
CA PRO A 97 -14.01 -17.64 -21.92
C PRO A 97 -14.41 -17.21 -20.51
N ASP A 98 -14.77 -15.94 -20.38
CA ASP A 98 -15.10 -15.30 -19.12
C ASP A 98 -16.55 -14.78 -19.15
N ARG A 99 -17.44 -15.56 -18.54
CA ARG A 99 -18.88 -15.30 -18.52
C ARG A 99 -19.24 -13.91 -17.98
N VAL A 100 -18.56 -13.44 -16.93
CA VAL A 100 -18.86 -12.15 -16.31
C VAL A 100 -18.43 -11.01 -17.23
N ARG A 101 -17.28 -11.17 -17.90
CA ARG A 101 -16.79 -10.23 -18.91
C ARG A 101 -17.74 -10.17 -20.12
N ASP A 102 -18.20 -11.32 -20.60
CA ASP A 102 -19.11 -11.41 -21.73
C ASP A 102 -20.48 -10.78 -21.39
N HIS A 103 -21.00 -11.03 -20.19
CA HIS A 103 -22.20 -10.35 -19.67
C HIS A 103 -22.00 -8.83 -19.61
N HIS A 104 -20.83 -8.37 -19.17
CA HIS A 104 -20.55 -6.94 -19.10
C HIS A 104 -20.67 -6.25 -20.47
N TYR A 105 -20.00 -6.79 -21.48
CA TYR A 105 -19.98 -6.18 -22.81
C TYR A 105 -21.29 -6.38 -23.60
N SER A 106 -22.04 -7.44 -23.32
CA SER A 106 -23.29 -7.73 -24.02
C SER A 106 -24.49 -6.95 -23.48
N THR A 107 -24.57 -6.72 -22.17
CA THR A 107 -25.75 -6.10 -21.53
C THR A 107 -25.35 -4.87 -20.70
N VAL A 108 -24.56 -5.09 -19.64
CA VAL A 108 -24.32 -4.08 -18.59
C VAL A 108 -23.71 -2.80 -19.15
N GLN A 109 -22.79 -2.88 -20.11
CA GLN A 109 -22.11 -1.70 -20.65
C GLN A 109 -23.10 -0.73 -21.32
N GLN A 110 -24.08 -1.26 -22.07
CA GLN A 110 -25.09 -0.44 -22.74
C GLN A 110 -26.04 0.19 -21.74
N ASP A 111 -26.50 -0.57 -20.75
CA ASP A 111 -27.38 -0.08 -19.69
C ASP A 111 -26.69 0.99 -18.83
N MET A 112 -25.41 0.78 -18.48
CA MET A 112 -24.63 1.75 -17.71
C MET A 112 -24.39 3.04 -18.49
N LEU A 113 -24.21 2.95 -19.81
CA LEU A 113 -24.12 4.14 -20.66
C LEU A 113 -25.44 4.91 -20.67
N LEU A 114 -26.57 4.21 -20.80
CA LEU A 114 -27.90 4.82 -20.80
C LEU A 114 -28.24 5.46 -19.45
N ILE A 115 -27.98 4.76 -18.34
CA ILE A 115 -28.24 5.24 -16.97
C ILE A 115 -27.38 6.47 -16.64
N GLY A 116 -26.14 6.49 -17.14
CA GLY A 116 -25.20 7.58 -16.91
C GLY A 116 -25.36 8.76 -17.86
N TYR A 117 -26.23 8.68 -18.87
CA TYR A 117 -26.40 9.73 -19.87
C TYR A 117 -27.06 10.98 -19.26
N ALA A 118 -26.47 12.13 -19.58
CA ALA A 118 -26.94 13.43 -19.13
C ALA A 118 -26.85 14.42 -20.30
N HIS A 119 -27.99 14.94 -20.75
CA HIS A 119 -28.02 15.85 -21.89
C HIS A 119 -27.34 17.18 -21.54
N GLY A 120 -26.38 17.61 -22.37
CA GLY A 120 -25.69 18.90 -22.20
C GLY A 120 -24.79 18.98 -20.95
N HIS A 121 -24.43 17.85 -20.33
CA HIS A 121 -23.63 17.87 -19.12
C HIS A 121 -22.14 18.11 -19.42
N GLU A 122 -21.56 19.11 -18.76
CA GLU A 122 -20.14 19.43 -18.87
C GLU A 122 -19.30 18.75 -17.78
N GLY A 123 -18.00 18.58 -18.04
CA GLY A 123 -17.09 18.06 -17.02
C GLY A 123 -16.96 19.01 -15.83
N ARG A 124 -17.05 18.49 -14.62
CA ARG A 124 -16.81 19.24 -13.39
C ARG A 124 -15.35 19.12 -12.98
N SER A 125 -14.68 20.26 -12.80
CA SER A 125 -13.33 20.27 -12.25
C SER A 125 -13.34 19.94 -10.76
N GLY A 126 -12.38 19.10 -10.35
CA GLY A 126 -12.11 18.77 -8.97
C GLY A 126 -11.41 19.92 -8.25
N ILE A 127 -11.32 19.83 -6.93
CA ILE A 127 -10.62 20.85 -6.13
C ILE A 127 -9.12 20.74 -6.37
N LYS A 128 -8.49 21.82 -6.85
CA LYS A 128 -7.04 21.88 -7.15
C LYS A 128 -6.29 22.82 -6.21
N ASP A 129 -4.96 22.75 -6.27
CA ASP A 129 -4.08 23.74 -5.67
C ASP A 129 -4.31 25.11 -6.32
N ARG A 130 -4.30 26.16 -5.50
CA ARG A 130 -4.73 27.51 -5.93
C ARG A 130 -3.53 28.44 -6.04
N PRO A 131 -3.42 29.24 -7.12
CA PRO A 131 -2.35 30.20 -7.25
C PRO A 131 -2.51 31.36 -6.24
N TRP A 132 -1.42 32.11 -6.07
CA TRP A 132 -1.48 33.44 -5.48
C TRP A 132 -1.94 34.45 -6.54
N ASP A 133 -2.63 35.49 -6.11
CA ASP A 133 -3.22 36.57 -6.92
C ASP A 133 -2.20 37.54 -7.51
N GLY A 134 -0.93 37.48 -7.07
CA GLY A 134 0.14 38.34 -7.59
C GLY A 134 0.13 39.79 -7.08
N THR A 135 -0.78 40.15 -6.17
CA THR A 135 -0.91 41.51 -5.61
C THR A 135 0.29 41.97 -4.77
N SER A 136 1.08 41.02 -4.23
CA SER A 136 2.26 41.29 -3.43
C SER A 136 3.52 40.75 -4.13
N PRO A 137 4.67 41.46 -4.07
CA PRO A 137 5.95 40.94 -4.57
C PRO A 137 6.34 39.56 -4.00
N TYR A 138 5.87 39.23 -2.80
CA TYR A 138 6.10 37.95 -2.16
C TYR A 138 5.38 36.76 -2.83
N HIS A 139 4.47 37.00 -3.78
CA HIS A 139 3.71 35.96 -4.46
C HIS A 139 4.46 35.31 -5.63
N MET A 140 5.49 35.95 -6.20
CA MET A 140 6.14 35.49 -7.44
C MET A 140 6.77 34.09 -7.34
N ASN A 141 7.45 33.78 -6.23
CA ASN A 141 8.15 32.50 -6.04
C ASN A 141 7.52 31.65 -4.92
N ARG A 142 6.28 31.96 -4.53
CA ARG A 142 5.60 31.26 -3.44
C ARG A 142 4.90 30.00 -3.98
N PRO A 143 5.03 28.84 -3.33
CA PRO A 143 4.29 27.64 -3.74
C PRO A 143 2.78 27.88 -3.68
N PRO A 144 1.99 27.19 -4.53
CA PRO A 144 0.55 27.36 -4.57
C PRO A 144 -0.08 26.99 -3.21
N LYS A 145 -1.25 27.59 -2.94
CA LYS A 145 -2.05 27.26 -1.77
C LYS A 145 -2.62 25.84 -1.91
N PRO A 146 -2.72 25.07 -0.82
CA PRO A 146 -3.39 23.78 -0.86
C PRO A 146 -4.87 23.91 -1.28
N PRO A 147 -5.50 22.79 -1.67
CA PRO A 147 -6.88 22.79 -2.10
C PRO A 147 -7.80 23.22 -0.95
N ARG A 148 -8.97 23.76 -1.28
CA ARG A 148 -9.92 24.22 -0.26
C ARG A 148 -10.59 23.01 0.39
N GLY A 149 -10.54 22.92 1.72
CA GLY A 149 -11.29 21.94 2.52
C GLY A 149 -10.67 20.53 2.59
N GLN A 150 -9.80 20.16 1.67
CA GLN A 150 -9.06 18.88 1.68
C GLN A 150 -7.55 19.13 1.63
N SER A 151 -6.77 18.18 2.14
CA SER A 151 -5.31 18.25 2.10
C SER A 151 -4.73 17.89 0.73
N ALA A 152 -5.48 17.16 -0.11
CA ALA A 152 -5.06 16.70 -1.41
C ALA A 152 -6.05 17.12 -2.50
N ALA A 153 -5.54 17.32 -3.72
CA ALA A 153 -6.36 17.68 -4.87
C ALA A 153 -7.24 16.50 -5.31
N THR A 154 -8.45 16.81 -5.77
CA THR A 154 -9.42 15.82 -6.27
C THR A 154 -9.34 15.72 -7.80
N LYS A 155 -9.74 14.56 -8.33
CA LYS A 155 -9.84 14.33 -9.77
C LYS A 155 -11.01 15.11 -10.38
N ASP A 156 -10.90 15.42 -11.67
CA ASP A 156 -11.99 16.01 -12.43
C ASP A 156 -12.98 14.92 -12.84
N ILE A 157 -14.27 15.25 -12.82
CA ILE A 157 -15.36 14.37 -13.22
C ILE A 157 -15.73 14.74 -14.65
N LYS A 158 -15.50 13.83 -15.59
CA LYS A 158 -15.88 13.94 -17.00
C LYS A 158 -17.31 13.45 -17.21
N PRO A 159 -18.05 14.02 -18.17
CA PRO A 159 -19.36 13.49 -18.55
C PRO A 159 -19.23 12.04 -19.03
N ARG A 160 -20.33 11.29 -18.93
CA ARG A 160 -20.37 9.89 -19.35
C ARG A 160 -20.50 9.81 -20.87
N ASP A 161 -19.50 9.19 -21.48
CA ASP A 161 -19.41 8.91 -22.91
C ASP A 161 -19.20 7.42 -23.13
N TRP A 162 -19.39 6.97 -24.37
CA TRP A 162 -19.09 5.60 -24.80
C TRP A 162 -17.66 5.14 -24.50
N THR A 163 -16.71 6.08 -24.37
CA THR A 163 -15.29 5.79 -24.08
C THR A 163 -15.00 5.53 -22.61
N ASN A 164 -15.86 5.97 -21.69
CA ASN A 164 -15.56 5.98 -20.26
C ASN A 164 -16.61 5.27 -19.41
N VAL A 165 -17.26 4.25 -19.95
CA VAL A 165 -18.25 3.43 -19.23
C VAL A 165 -17.60 2.73 -18.01
N PRO A 166 -18.27 2.65 -16.84
CA PRO A 166 -17.73 1.97 -15.67
C PRO A 166 -17.54 0.48 -15.91
N GLU A 167 -16.35 -0.02 -15.56
CA GLU A 167 -15.99 -1.43 -15.58
C GLU A 167 -15.25 -1.78 -14.29
N ILE A 168 -15.23 -3.06 -13.92
CA ILE A 168 -14.43 -3.54 -12.78
C ILE A 168 -13.00 -3.76 -13.25
N LYS A 169 -12.04 -3.08 -12.60
CA LYS A 169 -10.63 -3.13 -12.98
C LYS A 169 -9.82 -4.17 -12.20
N ALA A 170 -10.05 -4.23 -10.89
CA ALA A 170 -9.34 -5.11 -9.99
C ALA A 170 -10.16 -5.36 -8.72
N ILE A 171 -9.94 -6.50 -8.08
CA ILE A 171 -10.42 -6.73 -6.72
C ILE A 171 -9.20 -6.95 -5.84
N SER A 172 -9.13 -6.23 -4.72
CA SER A 172 -8.11 -6.43 -3.70
C SER A 172 -8.73 -7.05 -2.46
N LEU A 173 -8.15 -8.16 -2.02
CA LEU A 173 -8.50 -8.82 -0.76
C LEU A 173 -7.42 -8.52 0.26
N ASN A 174 -7.82 -8.04 1.42
CA ASN A 174 -6.93 -7.76 2.53
C ASN A 174 -7.39 -8.53 3.77
N LEU A 175 -6.55 -9.45 4.23
CA LEU A 175 -6.83 -10.30 5.38
C LEU A 175 -5.87 -9.93 6.50
N PHE A 176 -6.43 -9.55 7.65
CA PHE A 176 -5.68 -9.28 8.87
C PHE A 176 -5.97 -10.36 9.92
N ALA A 177 -4.99 -11.21 10.23
CA ALA A 177 -5.13 -12.25 11.23
C ALA A 177 -4.70 -11.70 12.60
N THR A 178 -5.65 -11.31 13.43
CA THR A 178 -5.40 -10.71 14.75
C THR A 178 -4.57 -11.60 15.69
N GLU A 179 -4.66 -12.93 15.54
CA GLU A 179 -3.91 -13.92 16.33
C GLU A 179 -2.45 -14.05 15.92
N ALA A 180 -2.09 -13.59 14.72
CA ALA A 180 -0.72 -13.62 14.26
C ALA A 180 0.23 -12.76 15.12
N LYS A 181 -0.33 -11.88 15.96
CA LYS A 181 0.44 -11.12 16.97
C LYS A 181 1.07 -12.03 18.04
N LEU A 182 0.39 -13.12 18.41
CA LEU A 182 0.84 -14.08 19.42
C LEU A 182 1.56 -15.25 18.76
N ASN A 183 0.98 -15.79 17.68
CA ASN A 183 1.56 -16.89 16.92
C ASN A 183 1.78 -16.48 15.45
N PRO A 184 3.02 -16.14 15.04
CA PRO A 184 3.30 -15.69 13.67
C PRO A 184 3.03 -16.75 12.60
N ASP A 185 2.93 -18.03 12.97
CA ASP A 185 2.64 -19.11 12.04
C ASP A 185 1.21 -19.06 11.52
N MET A 186 0.30 -18.37 12.23
CA MET A 186 -1.09 -18.15 11.80
C MET A 186 -1.22 -17.32 10.50
N VAL A 187 -0.14 -16.68 10.05
CA VAL A 187 -0.10 -16.01 8.75
C VAL A 187 -0.10 -17.01 7.58
N ILE A 188 0.47 -18.19 7.78
CA ILE A 188 0.54 -19.24 6.75
C ILE A 188 -0.86 -19.75 6.36
N PRO A 189 -1.74 -20.17 7.29
CA PRO A 189 -3.09 -20.58 6.93
C PRO A 189 -3.90 -19.41 6.35
N ALA A 190 -3.73 -18.18 6.84
CA ALA A 190 -4.37 -17.00 6.24
C ALA A 190 -3.96 -16.79 4.77
N MET A 191 -2.67 -16.96 4.44
CA MET A 191 -2.19 -16.93 3.05
C MET A 191 -2.78 -18.07 2.24
N LEU A 192 -2.76 -19.29 2.77
CA LEU A 192 -3.29 -20.46 2.07
C LEU A 192 -4.79 -20.30 1.79
N GLN A 193 -5.56 -19.75 2.73
CA GLN A 193 -6.98 -19.49 2.59
C GLN A 193 -7.25 -18.55 1.41
N LEU A 194 -6.57 -17.39 1.34
CA LEU A 194 -6.69 -16.48 0.20
C LEU A 194 -6.24 -17.13 -1.11
N GLN A 195 -5.21 -17.97 -1.06
CA GLN A 195 -4.71 -18.67 -2.24
C GLN A 195 -5.74 -19.68 -2.77
N GLN A 196 -6.44 -20.41 -1.89
CA GLN A 196 -7.49 -21.35 -2.29
C GLN A 196 -8.67 -20.61 -2.93
N ILE A 197 -9.14 -19.53 -2.28
CA ILE A 197 -10.28 -18.75 -2.77
C ILE A 197 -9.99 -18.07 -4.11
N THR A 198 -8.77 -17.58 -4.34
CA THR A 198 -8.44 -16.78 -5.54
C THR A 198 -7.66 -17.52 -6.62
N GLY A 199 -7.11 -18.69 -6.32
CA GLY A 199 -6.19 -19.42 -7.20
C GLY A 199 -4.86 -18.69 -7.48
N GLN A 200 -4.56 -17.60 -6.77
CA GLN A 200 -3.38 -16.76 -7.00
C GLN A 200 -2.53 -16.66 -5.73
N LYS A 201 -1.22 -16.48 -5.89
CA LYS A 201 -0.28 -16.43 -4.75
C LYS A 201 -0.39 -15.08 -4.02
N PRO A 202 -0.81 -15.04 -2.74
CA PRO A 202 -0.90 -13.80 -1.97
C PRO A 202 0.47 -13.35 -1.47
N LYS A 203 0.53 -12.09 -1.03
CA LYS A 203 1.72 -11.47 -0.42
C LYS A 203 1.51 -11.31 1.09
N LYS A 204 2.56 -11.59 1.86
CA LYS A 204 2.59 -11.33 3.32
C LYS A 204 2.40 -9.84 3.60
N VAL A 205 1.61 -9.53 4.61
CA VAL A 205 1.41 -8.18 5.14
C VAL A 205 2.11 -8.07 6.49
N TYR A 206 2.89 -7.02 6.64
CA TYR A 206 3.65 -6.72 7.84
C TYR A 206 3.06 -5.50 8.55
N ALA A 207 3.18 -5.47 9.88
CA ALA A 207 2.84 -4.30 10.67
C ALA A 207 3.72 -3.11 10.26
N LYS A 208 3.07 -1.97 10.01
CA LYS A 208 3.75 -0.71 9.69
C LYS A 208 3.98 0.17 10.91
N THR A 209 3.08 0.08 11.89
CA THR A 209 3.07 0.93 13.08
C THR A 209 3.43 0.14 14.33
N ASN A 210 3.92 0.85 15.35
CA ASN A 210 4.15 0.31 16.68
C ASN A 210 3.04 0.82 17.60
N VAL A 211 2.23 -0.08 18.15
CA VAL A 211 1.15 0.27 19.07
C VAL A 211 1.19 -0.70 20.26
N PRO A 212 1.72 -0.28 21.42
CA PRO A 212 1.85 -1.12 22.60
C PRO A 212 0.50 -1.67 23.11
N THR A 213 -0.58 -0.88 23.06
CA THR A 213 -1.93 -1.29 23.50
C THR A 213 -2.45 -2.53 22.76
N TRP A 214 -2.05 -2.71 21.51
CA TRP A 214 -2.43 -3.86 20.69
C TRP A 214 -1.37 -4.96 20.65
N ASN A 215 -0.29 -4.80 21.43
CA ASN A 215 0.92 -5.63 21.37
C ASN A 215 1.50 -5.74 19.95
N LEU A 216 1.42 -4.64 19.18
CA LEU A 216 1.80 -4.60 17.77
C LEU A 216 3.18 -3.98 17.60
N ARG A 217 4.11 -4.70 16.97
CA ARG A 217 5.46 -4.19 16.64
C ARG A 217 5.67 -4.09 15.14
N PRO A 218 6.41 -3.07 14.65
CA PRO A 218 6.67 -2.90 13.23
C PRO A 218 7.50 -4.06 12.69
N GLY A 219 7.21 -4.50 11.46
CA GLY A 219 7.91 -5.61 10.80
C GLY A 219 7.39 -7.02 11.16
N MET A 220 6.45 -7.16 12.09
CA MET A 220 5.81 -8.45 12.36
C MET A 220 4.87 -8.87 11.22
N PRO A 221 4.91 -10.13 10.73
CA PRO A 221 3.95 -10.62 9.77
C PRO A 221 2.60 -10.86 10.46
N ILE A 222 1.51 -10.31 9.93
CA ILE A 222 0.19 -10.38 10.58
C ILE A 222 -0.92 -10.83 9.64
N GLY A 223 -0.71 -10.74 8.32
CA GLY A 223 -1.78 -11.05 7.39
C GLY A 223 -1.30 -11.30 5.98
N ALA A 224 -2.25 -11.31 5.07
CA ALA A 224 -2.02 -11.56 3.67
C ALA A 224 -2.89 -10.63 2.83
N LYS A 225 -2.36 -10.22 1.68
CA LYS A 225 -3.13 -9.45 0.71
C LYS A 225 -2.91 -9.97 -0.69
N ILE A 226 -3.92 -9.82 -1.52
CA ILE A 226 -3.83 -10.15 -2.93
C ILE A 226 -4.67 -9.18 -3.76
N THR A 227 -4.18 -8.86 -4.95
CA THR A 227 -4.95 -8.11 -5.93
C THR A 227 -5.08 -8.98 -7.16
N ILE A 228 -6.32 -9.30 -7.50
CA ILE A 228 -6.69 -10.11 -8.66
C ILE A 228 -7.27 -9.20 -9.74
N THR A 229 -6.96 -9.54 -11.00
CA THR A 229 -7.37 -8.79 -12.20
C THR A 229 -7.68 -9.75 -13.33
N GLY A 230 -8.55 -9.37 -14.26
CA GLY A 230 -8.94 -10.20 -15.39
C GLY A 230 -9.80 -11.39 -14.97
N ARG A 231 -9.61 -12.55 -15.60
CA ARG A 231 -10.48 -13.72 -15.39
C ARG A 231 -10.59 -14.21 -13.92
N PRO A 232 -9.50 -14.33 -13.13
CA PRO A 232 -9.60 -14.75 -11.73
C PRO A 232 -10.44 -13.79 -10.86
N MET A 233 -10.43 -12.50 -11.19
CA MET A 233 -11.24 -11.49 -10.50
C MET A 233 -12.73 -11.72 -10.77
N ASN A 234 -13.07 -11.96 -12.04
CA ASN A 234 -14.43 -12.22 -12.47
C ASN A 234 -14.98 -13.54 -11.90
N GLN A 235 -14.16 -14.58 -11.88
CA GLN A 235 -14.50 -15.84 -11.21
C GLN A 235 -14.77 -15.64 -9.72
N PHE A 236 -13.92 -14.89 -9.02
CA PHE A 236 -14.14 -14.57 -7.59
C PHE A 236 -15.43 -13.77 -7.37
N LEU A 237 -15.72 -12.78 -8.23
CA LEU A 237 -16.94 -11.98 -8.12
C LEU A 237 -18.18 -12.86 -8.29
N TYR A 238 -18.15 -13.76 -9.27
CA TYR A 238 -19.22 -14.71 -9.56
C TYR A 238 -19.46 -15.69 -8.41
N THR A 239 -18.40 -16.32 -7.88
CA THR A 239 -18.54 -17.23 -6.73
C THR A 239 -19.05 -16.49 -5.49
N LEU A 240 -18.61 -15.25 -5.29
CA LEU A 240 -19.09 -14.41 -4.20
C LEU A 240 -20.59 -14.13 -4.32
N THR A 241 -21.07 -13.67 -5.48
CA THR A 241 -22.46 -13.24 -5.65
C THR A 241 -23.45 -14.38 -5.77
N GLU A 242 -23.10 -15.48 -6.42
CA GLU A 242 -24.03 -16.60 -6.62
C GLU A 242 -24.02 -17.63 -5.48
N VAL A 243 -22.87 -17.85 -4.83
CA VAL A 243 -22.72 -18.93 -3.83
C VAL A 243 -22.63 -18.39 -2.42
N VAL A 244 -21.70 -17.46 -2.17
CA VAL A 244 -21.32 -17.08 -0.79
C VAL A 244 -22.33 -16.13 -0.17
N LEU A 245 -22.61 -15.00 -0.83
CA LEU A 245 -23.47 -13.95 -0.27
C LEU A 245 -24.91 -14.43 -0.02
N PRO A 246 -25.56 -15.21 -0.93
CA PRO A 246 -26.92 -15.70 -0.69
C PRO A 246 -27.02 -16.72 0.45
N ARG A 247 -25.94 -17.47 0.72
CA ARG A 247 -25.89 -18.47 1.79
C ARG A 247 -25.49 -17.88 3.14
N SER A 248 -24.96 -16.67 3.16
CA SER A 248 -24.62 -15.98 4.40
C SER A 248 -25.89 -15.60 5.18
N LYS A 249 -25.93 -15.99 6.45
CA LYS A 249 -27.07 -15.69 7.34
C LYS A 249 -27.05 -14.25 7.84
N THR A 250 -25.87 -13.64 7.95
CA THR A 250 -25.66 -12.33 8.55
C THR A 250 -25.58 -11.22 7.50
N TRP A 251 -25.46 -11.57 6.22
CA TRP A 251 -25.34 -10.62 5.13
C TRP A 251 -26.66 -9.91 4.80
N GLN A 252 -26.69 -8.60 5.03
CA GLN A 252 -27.83 -7.73 4.69
C GLN A 252 -27.57 -6.87 3.43
N GLY A 253 -26.39 -6.99 2.82
CA GLY A 253 -25.92 -6.12 1.74
C GLY A 253 -24.83 -5.13 2.18
N VAL A 254 -24.20 -4.51 1.18
CA VAL A 254 -23.17 -3.48 1.37
C VAL A 254 -23.83 -2.16 1.77
N SER A 255 -23.27 -1.44 2.74
CA SER A 255 -23.80 -0.12 3.10
C SER A 255 -23.65 0.86 1.94
N ASN A 256 -24.70 1.66 1.69
CA ASN A 256 -24.67 2.74 0.69
C ASN A 256 -23.62 3.83 0.98
N ALA A 257 -23.20 3.96 2.24
CA ALA A 257 -22.13 4.88 2.63
C ALA A 257 -20.73 4.37 2.25
N SER A 258 -20.61 3.12 1.79
CA SER A 258 -19.33 2.58 1.35
C SER A 258 -18.88 3.20 0.03
N GLY A 259 -17.72 3.86 0.06
CA GLY A 259 -17.12 4.53 -1.08
C GLY A 259 -15.92 5.37 -0.68
N ASP A 260 -14.95 5.51 -1.59
CA ASP A 260 -13.77 6.35 -1.40
C ASP A 260 -13.84 7.71 -2.13
N ARG A 261 -15.04 8.08 -2.61
CA ARG A 261 -15.36 9.24 -3.46
C ARG A 261 -14.77 9.18 -4.87
N ASN A 262 -14.05 8.12 -5.21
CA ASN A 262 -13.37 7.95 -6.49
C ASN A 262 -13.85 6.68 -7.22
N GLY A 263 -15.00 6.12 -6.84
CA GLY A 263 -15.58 4.95 -7.52
C GLY A 263 -15.04 3.61 -7.03
N ASN A 264 -14.38 3.53 -5.88
CA ASN A 264 -14.02 2.25 -5.28
C ASN A 264 -14.96 1.94 -4.11
N VAL A 265 -15.41 0.69 -4.03
CA VAL A 265 -16.36 0.23 -3.00
C VAL A 265 -15.69 -0.88 -2.18
N SER A 266 -15.84 -0.82 -0.86
CA SER A 266 -15.27 -1.81 0.06
C SER A 266 -16.32 -2.40 0.99
N PHE A 267 -16.14 -3.68 1.34
CA PHE A 267 -16.96 -4.37 2.32
C PHE A 267 -16.18 -5.53 2.93
N GLY A 268 -16.60 -5.97 4.11
CA GLY A 268 -15.98 -7.09 4.82
C GLY A 268 -16.75 -8.39 4.60
N VAL A 269 -16.02 -9.50 4.51
CA VAL A 269 -16.56 -10.86 4.57
C VAL A 269 -16.17 -11.46 5.91
N SER A 270 -17.16 -11.93 6.68
CA SER A 270 -16.91 -12.46 8.02
C SER A 270 -16.21 -13.82 7.97
N ALA A 271 -15.55 -14.22 9.06
CA ALA A 271 -14.86 -15.50 9.11
C ALA A 271 -15.80 -16.72 8.93
N GLU A 272 -17.08 -16.56 9.28
CA GLU A 272 -18.11 -17.57 9.09
C GLU A 272 -18.49 -17.70 7.61
N ASP A 273 -18.67 -16.56 6.92
CA ASP A 273 -19.02 -16.51 5.50
C ASP A 273 -17.91 -17.11 4.62
N VAL A 274 -16.66 -16.98 5.05
CA VAL A 274 -15.52 -17.60 4.35
C VAL A 274 -15.66 -19.13 4.22
N ARG A 275 -16.33 -19.79 5.16
CA ARG A 275 -16.53 -21.25 5.10
C ARG A 275 -17.48 -21.67 3.98
N LEU A 276 -18.25 -20.73 3.44
CA LEU A 276 -19.23 -20.96 2.38
C LEU A 276 -18.60 -20.94 0.97
N PHE A 277 -17.32 -20.56 0.85
CA PHE A 277 -16.60 -20.70 -0.42
C PHE A 277 -16.45 -22.19 -0.75
N PRO A 278 -16.78 -22.62 -1.98
CA PRO A 278 -16.73 -24.03 -2.35
C PRO A 278 -15.34 -24.65 -2.19
N GLU A 279 -14.28 -23.85 -2.37
CA GLU A 279 -12.89 -24.28 -2.20
C GLU A 279 -12.53 -24.61 -0.74
N ILE A 280 -13.21 -23.97 0.22
CA ILE A 280 -13.04 -24.19 1.66
C ILE A 280 -14.06 -25.23 2.16
N GLU A 281 -15.29 -25.18 1.65
CA GLU A 281 -16.39 -26.06 2.05
C GLU A 281 -16.11 -27.54 1.76
N GLY A 282 -15.38 -27.85 0.68
CA GLY A 282 -14.99 -29.24 0.41
C GLY A 282 -14.03 -29.83 1.45
N ASN A 283 -13.37 -29.00 2.26
CA ASN A 283 -12.24 -29.38 3.11
C ASN A 283 -12.28 -28.76 4.51
N LEU A 284 -13.46 -28.63 5.15
CA LEU A 284 -13.58 -27.96 6.46
C LEU A 284 -12.65 -28.56 7.53
N GLU A 285 -12.40 -29.87 7.50
CA GLU A 285 -11.54 -30.54 8.48
C GLU A 285 -10.09 -30.04 8.46
N LEU A 286 -9.60 -29.62 7.28
CA LEU A 286 -8.27 -29.03 7.12
C LEU A 286 -8.21 -27.59 7.62
N TRP A 287 -9.36 -26.95 7.84
CA TRP A 287 -9.50 -25.55 8.24
C TRP A 287 -10.09 -25.43 9.64
N PRO A 288 -9.31 -25.71 10.71
CA PRO A 288 -9.80 -25.54 12.08
C PRO A 288 -10.19 -24.09 12.36
N LYS A 289 -9.54 -23.15 11.67
CA LYS A 289 -9.79 -21.71 11.80
C LYS A 289 -9.79 -21.01 10.45
N THR A 290 -10.83 -20.24 10.22
CA THR A 290 -10.97 -19.33 9.09
C THR A 290 -10.81 -17.89 9.55
N PHE A 291 -10.39 -17.01 8.63
CA PHE A 291 -10.19 -15.59 8.89
C PHE A 291 -11.06 -14.78 7.95
N GLY A 292 -11.75 -13.77 8.49
CA GLY A 292 -12.45 -12.79 7.67
C GLY A 292 -11.47 -11.91 6.89
N PHE A 293 -11.94 -11.30 5.81
CA PHE A 293 -11.13 -10.40 4.99
C PHE A 293 -11.98 -9.28 4.41
N ASP A 294 -11.31 -8.16 4.13
CA ASP A 294 -11.90 -7.01 3.45
C ASP A 294 -11.75 -7.16 1.94
N VAL A 295 -12.85 -6.95 1.23
CA VAL A 295 -12.91 -6.88 -0.23
C VAL A 295 -12.95 -5.42 -0.63
N THR A 296 -12.02 -4.99 -1.49
CA THR A 296 -12.06 -3.67 -2.13
C THR A 296 -12.17 -3.86 -3.63
N VAL A 297 -13.29 -3.44 -4.19
CA VAL A 297 -13.55 -3.48 -5.63
C VAL A 297 -13.09 -2.16 -6.23
N HIS A 298 -12.10 -2.23 -7.11
CA HIS A 298 -11.59 -1.09 -7.87
C HIS A 298 -12.32 -1.03 -9.21
N THR A 299 -13.00 0.07 -9.48
CA THR A 299 -13.71 0.27 -10.74
C THR A 299 -13.07 1.40 -11.56
N THR A 300 -13.50 1.57 -12.80
CA THR A 300 -13.19 2.74 -13.63
C THR A 300 -14.20 3.88 -13.44
N ALA A 301 -15.19 3.70 -12.57
CA ALA A 301 -16.16 4.75 -12.25
C ALA A 301 -15.46 5.98 -11.66
N GLN A 302 -16.04 7.15 -11.89
CA GLN A 302 -15.49 8.41 -11.41
C GLN A 302 -16.10 8.83 -10.06
N ILE A 303 -17.31 8.37 -9.80
CA ILE A 303 -18.09 8.65 -8.60
C ILE A 303 -18.62 7.35 -7.99
N ASP A 304 -18.82 7.34 -6.68
CA ASP A 304 -19.27 6.17 -5.93
C ASP A 304 -20.68 5.67 -6.32
N PRO A 305 -21.69 6.53 -6.62
CA PRO A 305 -23.00 6.06 -7.07
C PRO A 305 -22.93 5.18 -8.33
N ASP A 306 -22.03 5.51 -9.25
CA ASP A 306 -21.87 4.75 -10.49
C ASP A 306 -21.18 3.41 -10.25
N ALA A 307 -20.21 3.37 -9.32
CA ALA A 307 -19.59 2.12 -8.89
C ALA A 307 -20.61 1.20 -8.19
N ARG A 308 -21.50 1.76 -7.37
CA ARG A 308 -22.57 1.01 -6.71
C ARG A 308 -23.61 0.49 -7.71
N THR A 309 -23.99 1.32 -8.68
CA THR A 309 -24.90 0.89 -9.76
C THR A 309 -24.30 -0.24 -10.57
N LEU A 310 -23.00 -0.14 -10.92
CA LEU A 310 -22.27 -1.21 -11.60
C LEU A 310 -22.26 -2.50 -10.78
N LEU A 311 -21.94 -2.42 -9.48
CA LEU A 311 -21.90 -3.60 -8.61
C LEU A 311 -23.28 -4.22 -8.38
N SER A 312 -24.33 -3.41 -8.35
CA SER A 312 -25.72 -3.86 -8.30
C SER A 312 -26.08 -4.68 -9.55
N ALA A 313 -25.60 -4.26 -10.73
CA ALA A 313 -25.76 -5.03 -11.97
C ALA A 313 -25.06 -6.41 -11.95
N TYR A 314 -24.05 -6.59 -11.08
CA TYR A 314 -23.40 -7.89 -10.85
C TYR A 314 -24.02 -8.71 -9.70
N GLY A 315 -25.15 -8.26 -9.14
CA GLY A 315 -25.87 -8.98 -8.08
C GLY A 315 -25.39 -8.67 -6.66
N ILE A 316 -24.61 -7.61 -6.46
CA ILE A 316 -24.28 -7.15 -5.10
C ILE A 316 -25.44 -6.33 -4.54
N LEU A 317 -26.01 -6.80 -3.44
CA LEU A 317 -27.08 -6.10 -2.72
C LEU A 317 -26.52 -4.90 -1.95
N PHE A 318 -27.21 -3.78 -2.01
CA PHE A 318 -26.92 -2.59 -1.19
C PHE A 318 -28.04 -2.36 -0.18
N LYS A 319 -27.65 -2.10 1.06
CA LYS A 319 -28.57 -1.77 2.14
C LYS A 319 -28.99 -0.31 2.04
N ASN A 320 -30.30 -0.07 2.09
CA ASN A 320 -30.90 1.25 2.15
C ASN A 320 -30.72 1.88 3.54
N ASP A 321 -29.50 2.36 3.82
CA ASP A 321 -29.28 3.34 4.87
C ASP A 321 -29.65 4.71 4.25
N ALA A 322 -30.79 5.27 4.64
CA ALA A 322 -31.41 6.54 4.19
C ALA A 322 -30.51 7.42 3.30
N GLU A 323 -30.47 7.13 2.01
CA GLU A 323 -29.83 8.01 1.04
C GLU A 323 -30.89 8.99 0.51
N LYS A 324 -30.68 10.29 0.74
CA LYS A 324 -31.14 11.27 -0.25
C LYS A 324 -30.46 10.83 -1.54
N PHE A 325 -31.22 10.55 -2.60
CA PHE A 325 -30.66 10.36 -3.94
C PHE A 325 -29.52 11.37 -4.08
N PRO A 326 -28.25 10.92 -4.22
CA PRO A 326 -27.18 11.87 -4.37
C PRO A 326 -27.58 12.73 -5.55
N ASN A 327 -27.58 14.04 -5.36
CA ASN A 327 -27.78 14.95 -6.46
C ASN A 327 -26.71 14.55 -7.49
N ARG A 328 -27.11 13.82 -8.54
CA ARG A 328 -26.22 13.37 -9.63
C ARG A 328 -25.71 14.59 -10.41
N TRP A 329 -26.18 15.78 -10.01
CA TRP A 329 -26.05 17.14 -10.51
C TRP A 329 -25.65 18.07 -9.35
#